data_AF-J0LB45-F1
#
_entry.id   AF-J0LB45-F1
#
_cell.length_a   1.000
_cell.length_b   1.000
_cell.length_c   1.000
_cell.angle_alpha   90.00
_cell.angle_beta   90.00
_cell.angle_gamma   90.00
#
_symmetry.space_group_name_H-M   'P 1'
#
loop_
_entity.id
_entity.type
_entity.pdbx_description
1 polymer ?
#
loop_
_entity_poly.entity_id
_entity_poly.type
_entity_poly.pdbx_seq_one_letter_code
_entity_poly.pdbx_strand_id
1 'polypeptide(L)' 'ILNYPAGEPKSLQIRIRDLARLRPGQHLNDTLIDFGLRYWFHGLQRLNSPLASQTHVFSTQFYTKLAHAR' A
#
# COMPACT_ATOMS: atom_id res chain seq x y z
N ILE A 1 -0.14 -16.20 0.37
CA ILE A 1 0.87 -15.78 -0.62
C ILE A 1 1.74 -14.65 -0.05
N LEU A 2 1.21 -13.57 0.53
CA LEU A 2 2.00 -12.71 1.44
C LEU A 2 1.06 -11.93 2.39
N ASN A 3 1.46 -11.70 3.64
CA ASN A 3 0.86 -10.70 4.52
C ASN A 3 1.93 -9.65 4.82
N TYR A 4 1.62 -8.37 4.61
CA TYR A 4 2.59 -7.28 4.76
C TYR A 4 2.06 -6.11 5.59
N PRO A 5 2.73 -5.70 6.67
CA PRO A 5 3.85 -6.40 7.32
C PRO A 5 3.40 -7.75 7.90
N ALA A 6 4.35 -8.68 8.06
CA ALA A 6 4.03 -9.97 8.67
C ALA A 6 3.72 -9.79 10.16
N GLY A 7 2.67 -10.45 10.65
CA GLY A 7 2.33 -10.48 12.08
C GLY A 7 1.57 -9.23 12.59
N GLU A 8 1.28 -8.24 11.74
CA GLU A 8 0.58 -7.04 12.17
C GLU A 8 -0.96 -7.14 12.02
N PRO A 9 -1.74 -6.60 12.99
CA PRO A 9 -3.21 -6.59 12.91
C PRO A 9 -3.79 -5.88 11.69
N LYS A 10 -3.05 -4.91 11.12
CA LYS A 10 -3.44 -4.16 9.91
C LYS A 10 -2.64 -4.57 8.67
N SER A 11 -2.13 -5.80 8.67
CA SER A 11 -1.40 -6.36 7.53
C SER A 11 -2.27 -6.42 6.28
N LEU A 12 -1.64 -6.10 5.15
CA LEU A 12 -2.22 -6.23 3.84
C LEU A 12 -2.04 -7.66 3.35
N GLN A 13 -3.15 -8.33 3.01
CA GLN A 13 -3.12 -9.67 2.46
C GLN A 13 -3.03 -9.63 0.94
N ILE A 14 -1.94 -10.17 0.39
CA ILE A 14 -1.69 -10.29 -1.05
C ILE A 14 -1.96 -11.74 -1.49
N ARG A 15 -2.85 -11.88 -2.47
CA ARG A 15 -3.34 -13.16 -3.00
C ARG A 15 -2.85 -13.36 -4.45
N ILE A 16 -3.00 -14.58 -4.97
CA ILE A 16 -2.59 -14.94 -6.34
C ILE A 16 -3.26 -14.03 -7.39
N ARG A 17 -4.53 -13.68 -7.19
CA ARG A 17 -5.26 -12.78 -8.11
C ARG A 17 -4.62 -11.39 -8.20
N ASP A 18 -4.00 -10.92 -7.12
CA ASP A 18 -3.32 -9.62 -7.12
C ASP A 18 -2.06 -9.72 -7.98
N LEU A 19 -1.28 -10.81 -7.85
CA LEU A 19 -0.11 -11.05 -8.69
C LEU A 19 -0.42 -11.11 -10.19
N ALA A 20 -1.59 -11.62 -10.58
CA ALA A 20 -2.00 -11.64 -11.98
C ALA A 20 -2.09 -10.23 -12.61
N ARG A 21 -2.27 -9.18 -11.78
CA ARG A 21 -2.31 -7.77 -12.21
C ARG A 21 -0.94 -7.16 -12.46
N LEU A 22 0.15 -7.87 -12.16
CA LEU A 22 1.51 -7.47 -12.52
C LEU A 22 1.89 -7.81 -13.97
N ARG A 23 1.01 -8.51 -14.71
CA ARG A 23 1.27 -8.85 -16.12
C ARG A 23 1.22 -7.59 -17.00
N PRO A 24 1.98 -7.56 -18.11
CA PRO A 24 1.94 -6.44 -19.05
C PRO A 24 0.52 -6.14 -19.54
N GLY A 25 0.22 -4.84 -19.70
CA GLY A 25 -1.09 -4.37 -20.16
C GLY A 25 -2.21 -4.45 -19.13
N GLN A 26 -1.93 -4.87 -17.89
CA GLN A 26 -2.90 -4.86 -16.79
C GLN A 26 -2.72 -3.61 -15.92
N HIS A 27 -3.84 -3.04 -15.45
CA HIS A 27 -3.78 -2.02 -14.40
C HIS A 27 -3.48 -2.66 -13.04
N LEU A 28 -2.62 -2.05 -12.24
CA LEU A 28 -2.47 -2.45 -10.84
C LEU A 28 -3.80 -2.28 -10.10
N ASN A 29 -4.06 -3.14 -9.12
CA ASN A 29 -5.23 -3.01 -8.26
C ASN A 29 -4.86 -2.27 -6.97
N ASP A 30 -5.88 -1.90 -6.19
CA ASP A 30 -5.71 -1.20 -4.92
C ASP A 30 -4.76 -1.92 -3.96
N THR A 31 -4.85 -3.26 -3.88
CA THR A 31 -3.95 -4.06 -3.03
C THR A 31 -2.49 -3.87 -3.41
N LEU A 32 -2.14 -3.97 -4.70
CA LEU A 32 -0.74 -3.82 -5.14
C LEU A 32 -0.23 -2.39 -4.97
N ILE A 33 -1.08 -1.39 -5.19
CA ILE A 33 -0.72 0.02 -5.01
C ILE A 33 -0.48 0.29 -3.51
N ASP A 34 -1.40 -0.12 -2.63
CA ASP A 34 -1.27 0.06 -1.17
C ASP A 34 -0.03 -0.68 -0.64
N PHE A 35 0.26 -1.88 -1.17
CA PHE A 35 1.48 -2.61 -0.85
C PHE A 35 2.74 -1.81 -1.20
N GLY A 36 2.84 -1.33 -2.45
CA GLY A 36 4.02 -0.59 -2.92
C GLY A 36 4.27 0.67 -2.10
N LEU A 37 3.20 1.44 -1.84
CA LEU A 37 3.25 2.63 -1.00
C LEU A 37 3.76 2.34 0.42
N ARG A 38 3.21 1.31 1.09
CA ARG A 38 3.67 0.91 2.42
C ARG A 38 5.12 0.42 2.40
N TYR A 39 5.50 -0.38 1.40
CA TYR A 39 6.85 -0.91 1.28
C TYR A 39 7.88 0.22 1.14
N TRP A 40 7.61 1.20 0.29
CA TRP A 40 8.47 2.37 0.13
C TRP A 40 8.47 3.25 1.37
N PHE A 41 7.34 3.45 2.04
CA PHE A 41 7.30 4.22 3.29
C PHE A 41 8.11 3.57 4.41
N HIS A 42 8.05 2.24 4.57
CA HIS A 42 8.93 1.54 5.50
C HIS A 42 10.41 1.63 5.09
N GLY A 43 10.69 1.66 3.78
CA GLY A 43 12.03 2.00 3.27
C GLY A 43 12.48 3.39 3.68
N LEU A 44 11.61 4.39 3.53
CA LEU A 44 11.85 5.78 3.94
C LEU A 44 12.11 5.89 5.44
N GLN A 45 11.35 5.19 6.28
CA GLN A 45 11.57 5.15 7.73
C GLN A 45 12.98 4.65 8.10
N ARG A 46 13.50 3.67 7.36
CA ARG A 46 14.87 3.14 7.56
C ARG A 46 15.95 4.09 7.04
N LEU A 47 15.71 4.77 5.93
CA LEU A 47 16.71 5.63 5.26
C LEU A 47 16.75 7.04 5.82
N ASN A 48 15.61 7.62 6.19
CA ASN A 48 15.47 8.99 6.67
C ASN A 48 14.24 9.11 7.60
N SER A 49 14.44 8.72 8.86
CA SER A 49 13.40 8.78 9.90
C SER A 49 12.80 10.18 10.11
N PRO A 50 13.58 11.29 10.13
CA PRO A 50 13.02 12.64 10.24
C PRO A 50 12.06 13.05 9.11
N LEU A 51 12.32 12.60 7.87
CA LEU A 51 11.40 12.85 6.76
C LEU A 51 10.17 11.95 6.85
N ALA A 52 10.36 10.69 7.24
CA ALA A 52 9.26 9.75 7.42
C ALA A 52 8.28 10.22 8.51
N SER A 53 8.76 10.82 9.61
CA SER A 53 7.89 11.34 10.68
C SER A 53 7.02 12.53 10.27
N GLN A 54 7.41 13.23 9.20
CA GLN A 54 6.68 14.34 8.61
C GLN A 54 5.81 13.92 7.42
N THR A 55 5.79 12.62 7.09
CA THR A 55 5.10 12.09 5.92
C THR A 55 3.97 11.16 6.35
N HIS A 56 2.77 11.38 5.81
CA HIS A 56 1.64 10.46 5.95
C HIS A 56 1.20 9.96 4.58
N VAL A 57 1.05 8.64 4.44
CA VAL A 57 0.60 8.02 3.19
C VAL A 57 -0.77 7.41 3.43
N PHE A 58 -1.78 8.00 2.80
CA PHE A 58 -3.13 7.45 2.79
C PHE A 58 -3.25 6.26 1.83
N SER A 59 -4.15 5.32 2.14
CA SER A 59 -4.50 4.25 1.21
C SER A 59 -5.30 4.78 0.02
N THR A 60 -5.36 4.00 -1.07
CA THR A 60 -6.07 4.40 -2.30
C THR A 60 -7.56 4.68 -2.07
N GLN A 61 -8.16 4.08 -1.04
CA GLN A 61 -9.56 4.31 -0.69
C GLN A 61 -9.84 5.66 -0.04
N PHE A 62 -8.83 6.36 0.48
CA PHE A 62 -9.01 7.62 1.20
C PHE A 62 -9.68 8.68 0.32
N TYR A 63 -9.11 8.93 -0.86
CA TYR A 63 -9.67 9.94 -1.78
C TYR A 63 -11.06 9.55 -2.27
N THR A 64 -11.26 8.27 -2.61
CA THR A 64 -12.58 7.77 -2.99
C THR A 64 -13.61 8.02 -1.89
N LYS A 65 -13.28 7.75 -0.62
CA LYS A 65 -14.19 8.02 0.49
C LYS A 65 -14.41 9.51 0.71
N LEU A 66 -13.35 10.32 0.63
CA LEU A 66 -13.42 11.77 0.80
C LEU A 66 -14.32 12.41 -0.25
N ALA A 67 -14.17 12.03 -1.52
CA ALA A 67 -14.95 12.59 -2.62
C ALA A 67 -16.44 12.18 -2.57
N HIS A 68 -16.76 11.05 -1.93
CA HIS A 68 -18.13 10.56 -1.78
C HIS A 68 -18.71 10.81 -0.38
N ALA A 69 -17.97 11.48 0.51
CA ALA A 69 -18.48 11.93 1.80
C ALA A 69 -19.41 13.12 1.54
N ARG A 70 -20.71 12.91 1.74
CA ARG A 70 -21.71 13.98 1.81
C ARG A 70 -21.74 14.60 3.19
#